data_AF-A0AAU5YEE1-F1
#
_entry.id   AF-A0AAU5YEE1-F1
#
_cell.length_a   1.000
_cell.length_b   1.000
_cell.length_c   1.000
_cell.angle_alpha   90.00
_cell.angle_beta   90.00
_cell.angle_gamma   90.00
#
_symmetry.space_group_name_H-M   'P 1'
#
loop_
_entity.id
_entity.type
_entity.pdbx_description
1 polymer ?
#
loop_
_entity_poly.entity_id
_entity_poly.type
_entity_poly.pdbx_seq_one_letter_code
_entity_poly.pdbx_strand_id
1 'polypeptide(L)' 'MTTTISSREARLATLLNQIRSQPGQWTAGRLHRRRRASGGPVQRGTARRDLVELERRGHLIGCGPTDGRYYVLRDEVAAR' A
#
# COMPACT_ATOMS: atom_id res chain seq x y z
N MET A 1 7.94 4.01 -28.20
CA MET A 1 8.92 4.04 -27.09
C MET A 1 8.29 3.39 -25.87
N THR A 2 8.72 2.19 -25.47
CA THR A 2 8.26 1.53 -24.25
C THR A 2 9.12 2.01 -23.08
N THR A 3 8.53 2.80 -22.17
CA THR A 3 9.23 3.20 -20.95
C THR A 3 9.34 2.01 -20.02
N THR A 4 10.57 1.54 -19.76
CA THR A 4 10.83 0.51 -18.75
C THR A 4 10.42 1.06 -17.38
N ILE A 5 9.33 0.54 -16.83
CA ILE A 5 8.83 0.92 -15.51
C ILE A 5 9.83 0.43 -14.45
N SER A 6 10.26 1.30 -13.53
CA SER A 6 11.18 0.89 -12.48
C SER A 6 10.57 -0.20 -11.59
N SER A 7 11.41 -1.05 -11.00
CA SER A 7 10.97 -2.10 -10.07
C SER A 7 10.17 -1.56 -8.88
N ARG A 8 10.42 -0.30 -8.48
CA ARG A 8 9.64 0.42 -7.47
C ARG A 8 8.24 0.75 -7.98
N GLU A 9 8.13 1.34 -9.16
CA GLU A 9 6.84 1.71 -9.74
C GLU A 9 5.96 0.48 -10.01
N ALA A 10 6.54 -0.60 -10.55
CA ALA A 10 5.82 -1.86 -10.73
C ALA A 10 5.27 -2.41 -9.39
N ARG A 11 6.09 -2.38 -8.32
CA ARG A 11 5.66 -2.83 -6.99
C ARG A 11 4.56 -1.96 -6.40
N LEU A 12 4.61 -0.63 -6.59
CA LEU A 12 3.58 0.29 -6.11
C LEU A 12 2.27 0.09 -6.88
N ALA A 13 2.33 -0.12 -8.20
CA ALA A 13 1.17 -0.43 -9.02
C ALA A 13 0.52 -1.76 -8.59
N THR A 14 1.32 -2.82 -8.37
CA THR A 14 0.82 -4.09 -7.84
C THR A 14 0.16 -3.91 -6.48
N LEU A 15 0.76 -3.14 -5.56
CA LEU A 15 0.19 -2.88 -4.25
C LEU A 15 -1.15 -2.12 -4.36
N LEU A 16 -1.21 -1.08 -5.19
CA LEU A 16 -2.44 -0.31 -5.38
C LEU A 16 -3.57 -1.19 -5.93
N ASN A 17 -3.28 -2.03 -6.92
CA ASN A 17 -4.26 -2.98 -7.45
C ASN A 17 -4.75 -3.96 -6.37
N GLN A 18 -3.86 -4.46 -5.51
CA GLN A 18 -4.24 -5.33 -4.39
C GLN A 18 -5.16 -4.63 -3.39
N ILE A 19 -4.87 -3.37 -3.05
CA ILE A 19 -5.71 -2.59 -2.15
C ILE A 19 -7.09 -2.33 -2.79
N ARG A 20 -7.14 -2.01 -4.09
CA ARG A 20 -8.38 -1.84 -4.85
C ARG A 20 -9.23 -3.10 -4.90
N SER A 21 -8.62 -4.27 -5.07
CA SER A 21 -9.33 -5.56 -5.08
C SER A 21 -9.79 -6.00 -3.69
N GLN A 22 -9.13 -5.53 -2.62
CA GLN A 22 -9.49 -5.83 -1.24
C GLN A 22 -9.49 -4.55 -0.39
N PRO A 23 -10.58 -3.76 -0.52
CA PRO A 23 -10.83 -2.55 0.25
C PRO A 23 -10.70 -2.73 1.77
N GLY A 24 -10.57 -1.61 2.48
CA GLY A 24 -10.54 -1.54 3.94
C GLY A 24 -9.16 -1.26 4.52
N GLN A 25 -8.95 -1.62 5.80
CA GLN A 25 -7.79 -1.15 6.56
C GLN A 25 -6.50 -1.89 6.23
N TRP A 26 -5.50 -1.16 5.72
CA TRP A 26 -4.17 -1.66 5.43
C TRP A 26 -3.15 -1.13 6.42
N THR A 27 -2.56 -2.03 7.20
CA THR A 27 -1.40 -1.72 8.05
C THR A 27 -0.12 -2.26 7.40
N ALA A 28 1.04 -1.68 7.77
CA ALA A 28 2.33 -2.22 7.35
C ALA A 28 2.51 -3.69 7.78
N GLY A 29 1.95 -4.08 8.93
CA GLY A 29 1.96 -5.46 9.42
C GLY A 29 1.12 -6.41 8.56
N ARG A 30 -0.09 -5.99 8.17
CA ARG A 30 -0.97 -6.77 7.26
C ARG A 30 -0.30 -6.98 5.91
N LEU A 31 0.24 -5.91 5.31
CA LEU A 31 0.94 -5.98 4.03
C LEU A 31 2.17 -6.88 4.10
N HIS A 32 2.98 -6.74 5.15
CA HIS A 32 4.14 -7.58 5.37
C HIS A 32 3.78 -9.08 5.51
N ARG A 33 2.75 -9.41 6.29
CA ARG A 33 2.27 -10.79 6.44
C ARG A 33 1.82 -11.36 5.09
N ARG A 34 1.09 -10.58 4.29
CA ARG A 34 0.66 -10.97 2.95
C ARG A 34 1.84 -11.24 2.02
N ARG A 35 2.82 -10.33 1.97
CA ARG A 35 4.03 -10.49 1.14
C ARG A 35 4.83 -11.73 1.53
N ARG A 36 4.97 -12.01 2.83
CA ARG A 36 5.62 -13.24 3.30
C ARG A 36 4.91 -14.50 2.79
N ALA A 37 3.58 -14.51 2.80
CA ALA A 37 2.79 -15.64 2.31
C ALA A 37 2.86 -15.84 0.79
N SER A 38 3.14 -14.77 0.03
CA SER A 38 3.16 -14.80 -1.45
C SER A 38 4.57 -14.78 -2.05
N GLY A 39 5.63 -14.95 -1.25
CA GLY A 39 7.03 -14.89 -1.72
C GLY A 39 7.52 -13.48 -2.10
N GLY A 40 6.83 -12.42 -1.69
CA GLY A 40 7.20 -11.03 -1.95
C GLY A 40 8.23 -10.46 -0.97
N PRO A 41 8.62 -9.17 -1.11
CA PRO A 41 9.63 -8.55 -0.24
C PRO A 41 9.25 -8.61 1.24
N VAL A 42 10.11 -9.24 2.04
CA VAL A 42 9.83 -9.60 3.45
C VAL A 42 10.22 -8.52 4.47
N GLN A 43 10.73 -7.37 4.05
CA GLN A 43 11.08 -6.31 5.01
C GLN A 43 9.86 -5.46 5.36
N ARG A 44 9.49 -5.42 6.65
CA ARG A 44 8.40 -4.58 7.17
C ARG A 44 8.61 -3.09 6.87
N GLY A 45 9.85 -2.61 6.86
CA GLY A 45 10.19 -1.23 6.48
C GLY A 45 9.78 -0.89 5.04
N THR A 46 9.99 -1.81 4.10
CA THR A 46 9.57 -1.64 2.70
C THR A 46 8.05 -1.59 2.56
N ALA A 47 7.33 -2.45 3.29
CA ALA A 47 5.86 -2.40 3.34
C ALA A 47 5.36 -1.04 3.86
N ARG A 48 5.97 -0.49 4.92
CA ARG A 48 5.64 0.84 5.44
C ARG A 48 5.92 1.94 4.41
N ARG A 49 7.11 1.94 3.80
CA ARG A 49 7.50 2.95 2.79
C ARG A 49 6.56 2.94 1.58
N ASP A 50 6.17 1.76 1.10
CA ASP A 50 5.26 1.66 -0.05
C ASP A 50 3.86 2.21 0.30
N LEU A 51 3.33 1.96 1.50
CA LEU A 51 2.05 2.54 1.94
C LEU A 51 2.10 4.06 2.08
N VAL A 52 3.18 4.59 2.70
CA VAL A 52 3.42 6.03 2.81
C VAL A 52 3.53 6.69 1.43
N GLU A 53 4.17 6.01 0.48
CA GLU A 53 4.27 6.53 -0.89
C GLU A 53 2.91 6.59 -1.59
N LEU A 54 2.06 5.58 -1.43
CA LEU A 54 0.71 5.61 -1.99
C LEU A 54 -0.20 6.65 -1.33
N GLU A 55 -0.03 6.90 -0.03
CA GLU A 55 -0.66 8.03 0.67
C GLU A 55 -0.18 9.37 0.10
N ARG A 56 1.14 9.56 -0.02
CA ARG A 56 1.75 10.78 -0.56
C ARG A 56 1.26 11.09 -1.99
N ARG A 57 1.04 10.05 -2.79
CA ARG A 57 0.48 10.14 -4.16
C ARG A 57 -1.03 10.37 -4.19
N GLY A 58 -1.69 10.40 -3.05
CA GLY A 58 -3.12 10.66 -2.93
C GLY A 58 -4.01 9.44 -3.17
N HIS A 59 -3.47 8.23 -3.33
CA HIS A 59 -4.30 7.03 -3.49
C HIS A 59 -4.88 6.54 -2.16
N LEU A 60 -4.12 6.70 -1.08
CA LEU A 60 -4.52 6.30 0.26
C LEU A 60 -4.70 7.50 1.18
N ILE A 61 -5.49 7.31 2.23
CA ILE A 61 -5.57 8.20 3.38
C ILE A 61 -5.00 7.46 4.58
N GLY A 62 -3.99 8.06 5.24
CA GLY A 62 -3.51 7.58 6.53
C GLY A 62 -4.47 7.96 7.65
N CYS A 63 -4.78 7.00 8.50
CA CYS A 63 -5.68 7.16 9.64
C CYS A 63 -5.03 6.63 10.91
N GLY A 64 -5.50 7.12 12.06
CA GLY A 64 -5.06 6.69 13.38
C GLY A 64 -3.74 7.31 13.86
N PRO A 65 -3.36 7.05 15.12
CA PRO A 65 -2.14 7.56 15.73
C PRO A 65 -0.88 6.88 15.15
N THR A 66 0.30 7.47 15.40
CA THR A 66 1.59 6.97 14.90
C THR A 66 1.81 5.47 15.18
N ASP A 67 1.48 5.04 16.40
CA ASP A 67 1.41 3.63 16.81
C ASP A 67 -0.02 3.12 16.64
N GLY A 68 -0.29 2.56 15.47
CA GLY A 68 -1.65 2.17 15.06
C GLY A 68 -2.02 2.66 13.67
N ARG A 69 -1.12 3.41 13.00
CA ARG A 69 -1.38 3.97 11.68
C ARG A 69 -1.80 2.89 10.69
N TYR A 70 -2.97 3.10 10.09
CA TYR A 70 -3.51 2.29 9.01
C TYR A 70 -3.87 3.19 7.83
N TYR A 71 -4.09 2.57 6.68
CA TYR A 71 -4.37 3.24 5.43
C TYR A 71 -5.64 2.66 4.81
N VAL A 72 -6.47 3.51 4.24
CA VAL A 72 -7.67 3.13 3.47
C VAL A 72 -7.61 3.78 2.09
N LEU A 73 -8.36 3.26 1.12
CA LEU A 73 -8.47 3.95 -0.18
C LEU A 73 -9.11 5.31 0.03
N ARG A 74 -8.60 6.32 -0.68
CA ARG A 74 -9.22 7.65 -0.69
C ARG A 74 -10.68 7.58 -1.14
N ASP A 75 -10.95 6.79 -2.17
CA ASP A 75 -12.28 6.67 -2.76
C ASP A 75 -13.29 6.02 -1.78
N GLU A 76 -12.84 5.16 -0.86
CA GLU A 76 -13.69 4.59 0.20
C GLU A 76 -14.17 5.65 1.20
N VAL A 77 -13.36 6.68 1.43
CA VAL A 77 -13.71 7.78 2.35
C VAL A 77 -14.60 8.79 1.64
N ALA A 78 -14.40 9.03 0.34
CA ALA A 78 -15.20 9.96 -0.45
C ALA A 78 -16.63 9.45 -0.73
N ALA A 79 -16.85 8.14 -0.70
CA ALA A 79 -18.16 7.52 -0.89
C ALA A 79 -19.03 7.45 0.39
N ARG A 80 -18.57 8.04 1.50
CA ARG A 80 -19.26 8.09 2.79
C ARG A 80 -19.70 9.50 3.11
#